data_AF-E9B9A3-F1
#
_entry.id   AF-E9B9A3-F1
#
_cell.length_a   1.000
_cell.length_b   1.000
_cell.length_c   1.000
_cell.angle_alpha   90.00
_cell.angle_beta   90.00
_cell.angle_gamma   90.00
#
_symmetry.space_group_name_H-M   'P 1'
#
loop_
_entity.id
_entity.type
_entity.pdbx_description
1 polymer ?
#
loop_
_entity_poly.entity_id
_entity_poly.type
_entity_poly.pdbx_seq_one_letter_code
_entity_poly.pdbx_strand_id
1 'polypeptide(L)'
;MMRCSNGSGLAAPSSASPRSHEGCLPSWKGCSGASSSFVEDRVRCLAHPVGVASLLPAPLQRILANVLRILQQERAQLKGQRPCRRHSRSLGTGVDAEVTECIVDAAQAPSLVAAADIFSAFVTAHPMDGLTLLSSPVVLAGAALAEVVTLGQIESCAIPMPELLSFLDAAISVGHPGAMHSVAVCLRDGTAGLQRDATSSETWLRCAASSGYLPAMHELGETYERGAPASSKLPAEAAEDAADWGEAMRWYRQAAEAGYPPSQLNLGKLLLAATEHAQSDCSAAAPQVVHLFTEATRWLHACAATGVEEAVRLVKRIEEQGAR
;
A
#
# COMPACT_ATOMS: atom_id res chain seq x y z
N MET A 1 -11.69 20.10 2.52
CA MET A 1 -12.34 19.29 1.45
C MET A 1 -12.20 19.98 0.09
N MET A 2 -11.02 19.89 -0.53
CA MET A 2 -10.92 20.14 -1.97
C MET A 2 -11.48 18.92 -2.69
N ARG A 3 -12.45 19.15 -3.59
CA ARG A 3 -12.95 18.10 -4.49
C ARG A 3 -11.90 17.85 -5.56
N CYS A 4 -11.61 16.59 -5.87
CA CYS A 4 -11.03 16.26 -7.16
C CYS A 4 -12.01 16.76 -8.23
N SER A 5 -11.59 17.78 -8.97
CA SER A 5 -12.36 18.36 -10.05
C SER A 5 -12.59 17.29 -11.13
N ASN A 6 -13.82 16.80 -11.24
CA ASN A 6 -14.44 16.51 -12.52
C ASN A 6 -15.96 16.51 -12.33
N GLY A 7 -16.63 17.38 -13.11
CA GLY A 7 -18.06 17.57 -13.05
C GLY A 7 -18.83 16.41 -13.67
N SER A 8 -20.00 16.14 -13.10
CA SER A 8 -21.31 15.94 -13.76
C SER A 8 -22.15 14.89 -13.03
N GLY A 9 -23.39 15.26 -12.68
CA GLY A 9 -24.51 14.30 -12.58
C GLY A 9 -24.85 13.78 -11.18
N LEU A 10 -25.83 14.42 -10.55
CA LEU A 10 -26.57 13.93 -9.39
C LEU A 10 -27.32 12.62 -9.69
N ALA A 11 -27.27 11.66 -8.76
CA ALA A 11 -28.40 10.80 -8.41
C ALA A 11 -28.18 10.18 -7.01
N ALA A 12 -29.11 10.39 -6.09
CA ALA A 12 -29.20 9.66 -4.81
C ALA A 12 -29.76 8.23 -5.06
N PRO A 13 -29.57 7.25 -4.16
CA PRO A 13 -30.57 7.10 -3.09
C PRO A 13 -30.15 6.38 -1.77
N SER A 14 -31.03 6.61 -0.78
CA SER A 14 -31.58 5.70 0.25
C SER A 14 -30.72 5.01 1.32
N SER A 15 -31.16 5.29 2.55
CA SER A 15 -30.83 4.72 3.86
C SER A 15 -30.87 3.19 3.97
N ALA A 16 -29.82 2.61 4.55
CA ALA A 16 -29.86 1.29 5.19
C ALA A 16 -29.04 1.26 6.49
N SER A 17 -29.66 0.75 7.54
CA SER A 17 -29.20 0.68 8.94
C SER A 17 -27.98 -0.22 9.17
N PRO A 18 -27.25 -0.07 10.30
CA PRO A 18 -25.91 -0.62 10.46
C PRO A 18 -25.97 -2.12 10.79
N ARG A 19 -25.38 -2.96 9.96
CA ARG A 19 -25.04 -4.34 10.34
C ARG A 19 -23.59 -4.35 10.79
N SER A 20 -23.39 -4.81 12.03
CA SER A 20 -22.10 -5.13 12.64
C SER A 20 -21.33 -6.11 11.76
N HIS A 21 -20.43 -5.59 10.94
CA HIS A 21 -19.39 -6.39 10.31
C HIS A 21 -18.19 -6.37 11.25
N GLU A 22 -17.85 -7.54 11.78
CA GLU A 22 -16.52 -7.83 12.31
C GLU A 22 -15.50 -7.25 11.32
N GLY A 23 -14.72 -6.28 11.77
CA GLY A 23 -13.82 -5.51 10.93
C GLY A 23 -12.80 -6.42 10.26
N CYS A 24 -12.91 -6.57 8.94
CA CYS A 24 -11.76 -6.92 8.13
C CYS A 24 -10.72 -5.82 8.33
N LEU A 25 -9.79 -6.08 9.23
CA LEU A 25 -8.53 -5.36 9.34
C LEU A 25 -7.93 -5.22 7.93
N PRO A 26 -7.29 -4.09 7.59
CA PRO A 26 -6.49 -4.00 6.37
C PRO A 26 -5.54 -5.21 6.31
N SER A 27 -5.43 -5.87 5.15
CA SER A 27 -4.67 -7.13 4.94
C SER A 27 -3.14 -7.01 5.15
N TRP A 28 -2.70 -5.90 5.74
CA TRP A 28 -1.33 -5.54 6.05
C TRP A 28 -0.71 -6.39 7.18
N LYS A 29 -1.54 -7.05 8.01
CA LYS A 29 -1.05 -7.94 9.09
C LYS A 29 -0.32 -9.20 8.59
N GLY A 30 -0.31 -9.49 7.29
CA GLY A 30 0.28 -10.71 6.74
C GLY A 30 1.57 -10.55 5.92
N CYS A 31 2.00 -9.33 5.57
CA CYS A 31 2.98 -9.13 4.49
C CYS A 31 4.18 -8.25 4.87
N SER A 32 4.64 -8.26 6.12
CA SER A 32 6.05 -7.95 6.36
C SER A 32 6.85 -9.13 5.82
N GLY A 33 7.45 -9.01 4.63
CA GLY A 33 8.63 -9.83 4.33
C GLY A 33 9.56 -9.68 5.53
N ALA A 34 10.06 -10.80 6.09
CA ALA A 34 10.48 -11.00 7.49
C ALA A 34 11.56 -10.06 8.08
N SER A 35 11.77 -8.86 7.54
CA SER A 35 12.76 -7.90 7.98
C SER A 35 12.39 -6.41 7.80
N SER A 36 11.31 -6.00 7.10
CA SER A 36 10.93 -4.57 6.97
C SER A 36 9.74 -4.15 7.82
N SER A 37 9.80 -2.92 8.33
CA SER A 37 8.70 -2.31 9.09
C SER A 37 7.67 -1.66 8.17
N PHE A 38 6.48 -1.43 8.70
CA PHE A 38 5.39 -0.71 8.02
C PHE A 38 5.84 0.64 7.44
N VAL A 39 6.58 1.42 8.23
CA VAL A 39 7.07 2.75 7.81
C VAL A 39 8.09 2.60 6.68
N GLU A 40 8.99 1.62 6.75
CA GLU A 40 9.96 1.38 5.68
C GLU A 40 9.27 0.98 4.37
N ASP A 41 8.29 0.07 4.42
CA ASP A 41 7.53 -0.36 3.24
C ASP A 41 6.75 0.79 2.62
N ARG A 42 6.22 1.69 3.47
CA ARG A 42 5.56 2.91 3.03
C ARG A 42 6.52 3.84 2.28
N VAL A 43 7.69 4.11 2.84
CA VAL A 43 8.72 4.94 2.20
C VAL A 43 9.16 4.35 0.86
N ARG A 44 9.31 3.02 0.75
CA ARG A 44 9.64 2.35 -0.52
C ARG A 44 8.57 2.59 -1.59
N CYS A 45 7.30 2.45 -1.22
CA CYS A 45 6.19 2.68 -2.15
C CYS A 45 6.09 4.15 -2.62
N LEU A 46 6.49 5.10 -1.77
CA LEU A 46 6.49 6.52 -2.11
C LEU A 46 7.70 6.93 -2.98
N ALA A 47 8.87 6.33 -2.74
CA ALA A 47 10.10 6.66 -3.47
C ALA A 47 10.17 6.06 -4.88
N HIS A 48 9.44 4.96 -5.13
CA HIS A 48 9.45 4.24 -6.40
C HIS A 48 8.05 4.16 -7.02
N PRO A 49 7.48 5.28 -7.52
CA PRO A 49 6.23 5.23 -8.26
C PRO A 49 6.43 4.48 -9.58
N VAL A 50 5.47 3.62 -9.92
CA VAL A 50 5.58 2.73 -11.08
C VAL A 50 4.80 3.29 -12.26
N GLY A 51 5.45 3.33 -13.43
CA GLY A 51 4.83 3.69 -14.70
C GLY A 51 4.47 5.16 -14.90
N VAL A 52 4.60 6.01 -13.87
CA VAL A 52 4.26 7.44 -13.92
C VAL A 52 5.27 8.26 -13.09
N ALA A 53 5.45 9.53 -13.44
CA ALA A 53 6.25 10.46 -12.63
C ALA A 53 5.61 10.69 -11.25
N SER A 54 6.42 10.70 -10.20
CA SER A 54 5.96 11.05 -8.85
C SER A 54 5.31 12.43 -8.85
N LEU A 55 4.13 12.54 -8.24
CA LEU A 55 3.49 13.84 -8.02
C LEU A 55 4.12 14.63 -6.85
N LEU A 56 4.98 13.99 -6.04
CA LEU A 56 5.65 14.65 -4.93
C LEU A 56 6.69 15.67 -5.44
N PRO A 57 6.85 16.83 -4.77
CA PRO A 57 7.93 17.77 -5.05
C PRO A 57 9.31 17.13 -4.94
N ALA A 58 10.25 17.55 -5.80
CA ALA A 58 11.63 17.04 -5.82
C ALA A 58 12.35 17.07 -4.45
N PRO A 59 12.19 18.11 -3.60
CA PRO A 59 12.78 18.10 -2.26
C PRO A 59 12.33 16.92 -1.40
N LEU A 60 11.03 16.59 -1.42
CA LEU A 60 10.46 15.49 -0.66
C LEU A 60 10.93 14.13 -1.19
N GLN A 61 11.02 13.99 -2.52
CA GLN A 61 11.58 12.78 -3.14
C GLN A 61 13.03 12.51 -2.70
N ARG A 62 13.86 13.57 -2.58
CA ARG A 62 15.25 13.43 -2.10
C ARG A 62 15.31 12.94 -0.66
N ILE A 63 14.41 13.41 0.20
CA ILE A 63 14.32 12.96 1.60
C ILE A 63 13.99 11.47 1.65
N LEU A 64 12.95 11.03 0.92
CA LEU A 64 12.58 9.61 0.86
C LEU A 64 13.73 8.74 0.31
N ALA A 65 14.42 9.20 -0.73
CA ALA A 65 15.59 8.51 -1.28
C ALA A 65 16.76 8.44 -0.27
N ASN A 66 16.96 9.49 0.54
CA ASN A 66 17.98 9.50 1.60
C ASN A 66 17.62 8.52 2.71
N VAL A 67 16.35 8.47 3.16
CA VAL A 67 15.86 7.51 4.15
C VAL A 67 16.15 6.08 3.70
N LEU A 68 15.77 5.71 2.47
CA LEU A 68 16.02 4.36 1.96
C LEU A 68 17.50 4.02 1.88
N ARG A 69 18.34 4.98 1.47
CA ARG A 69 19.79 4.78 1.42
C ARG A 69 20.37 4.50 2.81
N ILE A 70 19.91 5.23 3.83
CA ILE A 70 20.37 5.06 5.22
C ILE A 70 19.94 3.69 5.75
N LEU A 71 18.66 3.32 5.60
CA LEU A 71 18.15 2.03 6.03
C LEU A 71 18.89 0.85 5.35
N GLN A 72 19.18 0.97 4.05
CA GLN A 72 19.98 -0.02 3.32
C GLN A 72 21.41 -0.13 3.86
N GLN A 73 22.07 1.00 4.17
CA GLN A 73 23.42 1.02 4.72
C GLN A 73 23.47 0.39 6.12
N GLU A 74 22.56 0.75 7.01
CA GLU A 74 22.49 0.20 8.37
C GLU A 74 22.23 -1.31 8.34
N ARG A 75 21.38 -1.79 7.42
CA ARG A 75 21.16 -3.23 7.23
C ARG A 75 22.40 -3.95 6.69
N ALA A 76 23.17 -3.34 5.78
CA ALA A 76 24.41 -3.91 5.29
C ALA A 76 25.47 -4.02 6.41
N GLN A 77 25.52 -3.03 7.30
CA GLN A 77 26.40 -3.05 8.48
C GLN A 77 26.02 -4.18 9.46
N LEU A 78 24.72 -4.37 9.75
CA LEU A 78 24.24 -5.47 10.59
C LEU A 78 24.59 -6.85 10.02
N LYS A 79 24.67 -6.99 8.69
CA LYS A 79 25.07 -8.22 7.99
C LYS A 79 26.60 -8.43 7.94
N GLY A 80 27.39 -7.61 8.63
CA GLY A 80 28.86 -7.73 8.67
C GLY A 80 29.55 -7.40 7.33
N GLN A 81 28.84 -6.79 6.37
CA GLN A 81 29.44 -6.31 5.14
C GLN A 81 30.26 -5.04 5.47
N ARG A 82 31.49 -4.95 4.95
CA ARG A 82 32.56 -4.02 5.41
C ARG A 82 32.04 -2.64 5.83
N PRO A 83 32.43 -2.12 6.99
CA PRO A 83 31.93 -0.83 7.47
C PRO A 83 32.47 0.29 6.60
N CYS A 84 31.59 1.00 5.88
CA CYS A 84 31.86 2.39 5.58
C CYS A 84 31.99 3.11 6.93
N ARG A 85 33.19 3.64 7.23
CA ARG A 85 33.60 4.33 8.48
C ARG A 85 32.41 4.79 9.35
N ARG A 86 32.39 4.35 10.61
CA ARG A 86 31.53 4.92 11.68
C ARG A 86 31.43 6.44 11.53
N HIS A 87 30.35 6.94 10.97
CA HIS A 87 29.98 8.34 11.04
C HIS A 87 28.86 8.40 12.06
N SER A 88 29.05 9.21 13.10
CA SER A 88 27.92 9.89 13.74
C SER A 88 27.00 10.36 12.62
N ARG A 89 25.68 10.10 12.72
CA ARG A 89 24.67 10.57 11.77
C ARG A 89 24.81 12.08 11.56
N SER A 90 25.69 12.49 10.67
CA SER A 90 25.89 13.88 10.26
C SER A 90 24.95 14.11 9.09
N LEU A 91 23.65 13.91 9.34
CA LEU A 91 22.65 14.56 8.53
C LEU A 91 22.88 16.06 8.79
N GLY A 92 23.05 16.86 7.74
CA GLY A 92 23.43 18.28 7.89
C GLY A 92 22.48 19.06 8.81
N THR A 93 22.78 20.32 9.10
CA THR A 93 21.87 21.15 9.92
C THR A 93 20.65 21.57 9.10
N GLY A 94 19.43 21.27 9.56
CA GLY A 94 18.18 21.76 8.97
C GLY A 94 17.02 20.76 9.00
N VAL A 95 15.81 21.25 8.69
CA VAL A 95 14.56 20.48 8.82
C VAL A 95 14.53 19.24 7.91
N ASP A 96 15.11 19.29 6.70
CA ASP A 96 15.21 18.11 5.82
C ASP A 96 15.96 16.94 6.49
N ALA A 97 17.02 17.26 7.25
CA ALA A 97 17.84 16.28 7.96
C ALA A 97 17.10 15.71 9.18
N GLU A 98 16.44 16.56 9.95
CA GLU A 98 15.65 16.17 11.13
C GLU A 98 14.46 15.29 10.72
N VAL A 99 13.77 15.62 9.62
CA VAL A 99 12.71 14.76 9.05
C VAL A 99 13.26 13.43 8.58
N THR A 100 14.42 13.44 7.91
CA THR A 100 15.08 12.20 7.46
C THR A 100 15.40 11.30 8.66
N GLU A 101 15.97 11.86 9.73
CA GLU A 101 16.27 11.13 10.96
C GLU A 101 15.01 10.59 11.62
N CYS A 102 13.98 11.42 11.76
CA CYS A 102 12.69 11.02 12.34
C CYS A 102 12.07 9.83 11.60
N ILE A 103 12.07 9.83 10.26
CA ILE A 103 11.50 8.73 9.47
C ILE A 103 12.36 7.47 9.59
N VAL A 104 13.70 7.59 9.62
CA VAL A 104 14.61 6.45 9.83
C VAL A 104 14.37 5.81 11.20
N ASP A 105 14.30 6.62 12.26
CA ASP A 105 14.07 6.14 13.63
C ASP A 105 12.69 5.48 13.77
N ALA A 106 11.65 6.10 13.21
CA ALA A 106 10.31 5.51 13.17
C ALA A 106 10.27 4.21 12.36
N ALA A 107 11.04 4.09 11.29
CA ALA A 107 11.17 2.87 10.51
C ALA A 107 11.91 1.74 11.25
N GLN A 108 12.73 2.08 12.24
CA GLN A 108 13.43 1.12 13.09
C GLN A 108 12.73 0.84 14.42
N ALA A 109 11.62 1.53 14.67
CA ALA A 109 10.86 1.37 15.89
C ALA A 109 10.37 -0.08 16.06
N PRO A 110 10.36 -0.61 17.30
CA PRO A 110 9.96 -2.00 17.56
C PRO A 110 8.47 -2.25 17.40
N SER A 111 7.65 -1.20 17.28
CA SER A 111 6.20 -1.30 17.10
C SER A 111 5.64 -0.06 16.40
N LEU A 112 4.41 -0.17 15.88
CA LEU A 112 3.68 0.97 15.30
C LEU A 112 3.41 2.07 16.33
N VAL A 113 3.17 1.71 17.60
CA VAL A 113 2.97 2.67 18.69
C VAL A 113 4.25 3.47 18.93
N ALA A 114 5.40 2.79 19.02
CA ALA A 114 6.69 3.47 19.17
C ALA A 114 7.03 4.37 17.97
N ALA A 115 6.69 3.95 16.75
CA ALA A 115 6.82 4.80 15.56
C ALA A 115 5.92 6.04 15.64
N ALA A 116 4.67 5.88 16.08
CA ALA A 116 3.75 6.99 16.28
C ALA A 116 4.22 7.95 17.37
N ASP A 117 4.83 7.46 18.45
CA ASP A 117 5.40 8.29 19.50
C ASP A 117 6.57 9.14 18.98
N ILE A 118 7.47 8.54 18.18
CA ILE A 118 8.59 9.26 17.54
C ILE A 118 8.06 10.38 16.64
N PHE A 119 7.11 10.07 15.77
CA PHE A 119 6.52 11.10 14.90
C PHE A 119 5.75 12.16 15.70
N SER A 120 5.03 11.78 16.75
CA SER A 120 4.29 12.72 17.61
C SER A 120 5.25 13.70 18.29
N ALA A 121 6.34 13.19 18.86
CA ALA A 121 7.39 14.01 19.45
C ALA A 121 8.00 14.98 18.42
N PHE A 122 8.27 14.49 17.20
CA PHE A 122 8.80 15.31 16.12
C PHE A 122 7.83 16.44 15.71
N VAL A 123 6.56 16.11 15.46
CA VAL A 123 5.55 17.08 15.01
C VAL A 123 5.29 18.13 16.09
N THR A 124 5.24 17.75 17.36
CA THR A 124 5.07 18.71 18.48
C THR A 124 6.25 19.67 18.63
N ALA A 125 7.47 19.22 18.31
CA ALA A 125 8.66 20.08 18.30
C ALA A 125 8.71 21.05 17.09
N HIS A 126 7.92 20.78 16.05
CA HIS A 126 7.86 21.57 14.82
C HIS A 126 6.43 22.08 14.57
N PRO A 127 5.91 23.00 15.41
CA PRO A 127 4.57 23.55 15.21
C PRO A 127 4.49 24.29 13.87
N MET A 128 3.43 24.01 13.11
CA MET A 128 3.27 24.51 11.74
C MET A 128 2.07 25.44 11.62
N ASP A 129 2.26 26.61 11.02
CA ASP A 129 1.16 27.47 10.56
C ASP A 129 0.64 26.98 9.20
N GLY A 130 -0.68 26.95 9.02
CA GLY A 130 -1.36 26.27 7.89
C GLY A 130 -0.91 26.66 6.47
N LEU A 131 -0.27 27.81 6.27
CA LEU A 131 0.27 28.27 4.97
C LEU A 131 1.67 27.70 4.64
N THR A 132 2.42 27.25 5.64
CA THR A 132 3.78 26.69 5.48
C THR A 132 3.79 25.18 5.19
N LEU A 133 2.62 24.55 5.22
CA LEU A 133 2.40 23.12 5.02
C LEU A 133 2.56 22.64 3.57
N LEU A 134 2.67 23.52 2.56
CA LEU A 134 2.64 23.07 1.16
C LEU A 134 4.00 22.68 0.58
N SER A 135 5.09 22.93 1.31
CA SER A 135 6.45 22.64 0.82
C SER A 135 7.44 22.31 1.93
N SER A 136 6.96 22.26 3.18
CA SER A 136 7.78 21.85 4.31
C SER A 136 7.99 20.33 4.31
N PRO A 137 9.22 19.86 4.55
CA PRO A 137 9.49 18.43 4.72
C PRO A 137 8.74 17.81 5.92
N VAL A 138 8.30 18.63 6.89
CA VAL A 138 7.50 18.21 8.06
C VAL A 138 6.21 17.51 7.65
N VAL A 139 5.67 17.83 6.46
CA VAL A 139 4.49 17.17 5.90
C VAL A 139 4.70 15.67 5.74
N LEU A 140 5.91 15.21 5.42
CA LEU A 140 6.20 13.77 5.33
C LEU A 140 6.08 13.08 6.68
N ALA A 141 6.59 13.69 7.75
CA ALA A 141 6.50 13.15 9.10
C ALA A 141 5.05 13.19 9.64
N GLY A 142 4.34 14.31 9.43
CA GLY A 142 2.94 14.45 9.83
C GLY A 142 2.01 13.50 9.06
N ALA A 143 2.23 13.34 7.75
CA ALA A 143 1.49 12.37 6.95
C ALA A 143 1.80 10.95 7.41
N ALA A 144 3.08 10.60 7.61
CA ALA A 144 3.46 9.28 8.11
C ALA A 144 2.83 8.97 9.47
N LEU A 145 2.77 9.93 10.39
CA LEU A 145 2.05 9.79 11.66
C LEU A 145 0.57 9.50 11.44
N ALA A 146 -0.10 10.34 10.64
CA ALA A 146 -1.52 10.17 10.36
C ALA A 146 -1.81 8.82 9.72
N GLU A 147 -0.94 8.36 8.81
CA GLU A 147 -1.03 7.04 8.19
C GLU A 147 -0.84 5.90 9.19
N VAL A 148 0.18 5.98 10.06
CA VAL A 148 0.43 4.98 11.10
C VAL A 148 -0.74 4.89 12.07
N VAL A 149 -1.32 6.02 12.48
CA VAL A 149 -2.46 6.05 13.41
C VAL A 149 -3.73 5.53 12.75
N THR A 150 -4.03 6.00 11.53
CA THR A 150 -5.28 5.65 10.82
C THR A 150 -5.29 4.22 10.29
N LEU A 151 -4.21 3.78 9.63
CA LEU A 151 -4.10 2.44 9.06
C LEU A 151 -3.69 1.40 10.10
N GLY A 152 -2.87 1.79 11.08
CA GLY A 152 -2.47 0.94 12.20
C GLY A 152 -3.54 0.81 13.29
N GLN A 153 -4.65 1.53 13.18
CA GLN A 153 -5.75 1.55 14.16
C GLN A 153 -5.25 1.79 15.59
N ILE A 154 -4.35 2.77 15.76
CA ILE A 154 -3.81 3.11 17.07
C ILE A 154 -4.89 3.87 17.85
N GLU A 155 -5.35 3.29 18.95
CA GLU A 155 -6.45 3.83 19.77
C GLU A 155 -6.07 5.12 20.51
N SER A 156 -4.79 5.32 20.82
CA SER A 156 -4.30 6.47 21.57
C SER A 156 -3.06 7.06 20.90
N CYS A 157 -3.19 8.32 20.46
CA CYS A 157 -2.10 9.14 19.95
C CYS A 157 -2.16 10.49 20.69
N ALA A 158 -1.00 11.09 20.95
CA ALA A 158 -0.92 12.40 21.60
C ALA A 158 -1.53 13.52 20.73
N ILE A 159 -1.52 13.35 19.40
CA ILE A 159 -2.04 14.33 18.45
C ILE A 159 -3.53 14.05 18.17
N PRO A 160 -4.40 15.06 18.28
CA PRO A 160 -5.83 14.87 18.08
C PRO A 160 -6.16 14.58 16.60
N MET A 161 -7.18 13.75 16.36
CA MET A 161 -7.58 13.32 15.01
C MET A 161 -7.77 14.47 13.98
N PRO A 162 -8.40 15.60 14.30
CA PRO A 162 -8.53 16.71 13.34
C PRO A 162 -7.19 17.26 12.85
N GLU A 163 -6.18 17.27 13.71
CA GLU A 163 -4.84 17.71 13.35
C GLU A 163 -4.13 16.68 12.46
N LEU A 164 -4.30 15.38 12.75
CA LEU A 164 -3.84 14.30 11.86
C LEU A 164 -4.46 14.38 10.46
N LEU A 165 -5.76 14.66 10.36
CA LEU A 165 -6.43 14.87 9.07
C LEU A 165 -5.90 16.11 8.35
N SER A 166 -5.50 17.16 9.08
CA SER A 166 -4.91 18.36 8.46
C SER A 166 -3.56 18.06 7.80
N PHE A 167 -2.76 17.14 8.38
CA PHE A 167 -1.53 16.66 7.73
C PHE A 167 -1.82 15.86 6.46
N LEU A 168 -2.88 15.05 6.45
CA LEU A 168 -3.29 14.34 5.24
C LEU A 168 -3.77 15.31 4.16
N ASP A 169 -4.56 16.33 4.50
CA ASP A 169 -5.00 17.38 3.56
C ASP A 169 -3.80 18.14 2.97
N ALA A 170 -2.82 18.51 3.80
CA ALA A 170 -1.58 19.13 3.35
C ALA A 170 -0.78 18.20 2.43
N ALA A 171 -0.65 16.92 2.78
CA ALA A 171 0.05 15.94 1.97
C ALA A 171 -0.64 15.72 0.60
N ILE A 172 -1.97 15.66 0.57
CA ILE A 172 -2.74 15.54 -0.67
C ILE A 172 -2.52 16.76 -1.57
N SER A 173 -2.47 17.96 -0.99
CA SER A 173 -2.25 19.20 -1.77
C SER A 173 -0.88 19.27 -2.45
N VAL A 174 0.11 18.52 -1.95
CA VAL A 174 1.44 18.36 -2.57
C VAL A 174 1.55 17.09 -3.41
N GLY A 175 0.44 16.42 -3.70
CA GLY A 175 0.42 15.22 -4.54
C GLY A 175 0.94 13.96 -3.85
N HIS A 176 0.91 13.88 -2.52
CA HIS A 176 1.36 12.69 -1.78
C HIS A 176 0.38 11.52 -1.96
N PRO A 177 0.74 10.45 -2.69
CA PRO A 177 -0.23 9.40 -3.02
C PRO A 177 -0.55 8.51 -1.82
N GLY A 178 0.38 8.43 -0.85
CA GLY A 178 0.11 7.77 0.42
C GLY A 178 -1.08 8.39 1.18
N ALA A 179 -1.08 9.70 1.40
CA ALA A 179 -2.18 10.40 2.06
C ALA A 179 -3.52 10.20 1.31
N MET A 180 -3.52 10.24 -0.03
CA MET A 180 -4.71 9.92 -0.83
C MET A 180 -5.24 8.52 -0.53
N HIS A 181 -4.36 7.51 -0.51
CA HIS A 181 -4.71 6.14 -0.14
C HIS A 181 -5.29 6.06 1.28
N SER A 182 -4.69 6.73 2.25
CA SER A 182 -5.10 6.63 3.64
C SER A 182 -6.46 7.29 3.90
N VAL A 183 -6.72 8.45 3.27
CA VAL A 183 -8.06 9.05 3.28
C VAL A 183 -9.07 8.13 2.64
N ALA A 184 -8.72 7.45 1.55
CA ALA A 184 -9.61 6.49 0.91
C ALA A 184 -9.98 5.33 1.84
N VAL A 185 -8.99 4.73 2.52
CA VAL A 185 -9.22 3.66 3.51
C VAL A 185 -10.14 4.15 4.64
N CYS A 186 -9.90 5.36 5.18
CA CYS A 186 -10.77 5.93 6.21
C CYS A 186 -12.21 6.15 5.71
N LEU A 187 -12.40 6.61 4.47
CA LEU A 187 -13.73 6.76 3.85
C LEU A 187 -14.40 5.41 3.57
N ARG A 188 -13.64 4.37 3.23
CA ARG A 188 -14.18 3.01 3.04
C ARG A 188 -14.72 2.44 4.34
N ASP A 189 -13.95 2.60 5.41
CA ASP A 189 -14.18 1.94 6.70
C ASP A 189 -15.04 2.81 7.65
N GLY A 190 -15.17 4.11 7.36
CA GLY A 190 -15.89 5.06 8.21
C GLY A 190 -15.15 5.35 9.52
N THR A 191 -13.81 5.43 9.46
CA THR A 191 -12.93 5.63 10.63
C THR A 191 -12.38 7.06 10.66
N ALA A 192 -11.60 7.40 11.69
CA ALA A 192 -10.94 8.71 11.81
C ALA A 192 -11.91 9.92 11.82
N GLY A 193 -13.19 9.70 12.17
CA GLY A 193 -14.24 10.72 12.12
C GLY A 193 -14.83 10.98 10.74
N LEU A 194 -14.38 10.26 9.71
CA LEU A 194 -14.94 10.32 8.37
C LEU A 194 -16.14 9.37 8.24
N GLN A 195 -17.18 9.82 7.54
CA GLN A 195 -18.34 8.99 7.25
C GLN A 195 -18.01 8.03 6.11
N ARG A 196 -18.63 6.85 6.15
CA ARG A 196 -18.45 5.84 5.11
C ARG A 196 -18.96 6.35 3.76
N ASP A 197 -18.08 6.39 2.78
CA ASP A 197 -18.36 6.79 1.39
C ASP A 197 -17.50 5.98 0.43
N ALA A 198 -18.08 4.92 -0.12
CA ALA A 198 -17.40 4.02 -1.05
C ALA A 198 -17.01 4.71 -2.36
N THR A 199 -17.84 5.62 -2.86
CA THR A 199 -17.62 6.32 -4.14
C THR A 199 -16.43 7.27 -4.01
N SER A 200 -16.39 8.07 -2.94
CA SER A 200 -15.25 8.95 -2.68
C SER A 200 -13.98 8.16 -2.39
N SER A 201 -14.08 7.04 -1.64
CA SER A 201 -12.96 6.13 -1.41
C SER A 201 -12.36 5.63 -2.73
N GLU A 202 -13.18 5.08 -3.62
CA GLU A 202 -12.72 4.57 -4.92
C GLU A 202 -12.08 5.67 -5.78
N THR A 203 -12.64 6.89 -5.73
CA THR A 203 -12.07 8.04 -6.44
C THR A 203 -10.66 8.36 -5.94
N TRP A 204 -10.46 8.43 -4.62
CA TRP A 204 -9.14 8.69 -4.04
C TRP A 204 -8.15 7.56 -4.27
N LEU A 205 -8.60 6.31 -4.21
CA LEU A 205 -7.77 5.16 -4.58
C LEU A 205 -7.31 5.23 -6.03
N ARG A 206 -8.19 5.58 -6.98
CA ARG A 206 -7.80 5.77 -8.38
C ARG A 206 -6.78 6.90 -8.55
N CYS A 207 -6.92 8.01 -7.83
CA CYS A 207 -5.93 9.10 -7.86
C CYS A 207 -4.56 8.66 -7.31
N ALA A 208 -4.54 7.90 -6.21
CA ALA A 208 -3.31 7.35 -5.67
C ALA A 208 -2.68 6.33 -6.63
N ALA A 209 -3.49 5.43 -7.21
CA ALA A 209 -3.05 4.44 -8.17
C ALA A 209 -2.52 5.08 -9.48
N SER A 210 -3.17 6.14 -9.99
CA SER A 210 -2.69 6.87 -11.17
C SER A 210 -1.38 7.62 -10.92
N SER A 211 -1.01 7.82 -9.65
CA SER A 211 0.30 8.35 -9.24
C SER A 211 1.38 7.27 -9.11
N GLY A 212 1.07 6.02 -9.50
CA GLY A 212 1.98 4.88 -9.42
C GLY A 212 2.05 4.21 -8.05
N TYR A 213 1.08 4.46 -7.16
CA TYR A 213 1.11 3.98 -5.78
C TYR A 213 0.58 2.55 -5.63
N LEU A 214 1.48 1.62 -5.37
CA LEU A 214 1.20 0.17 -5.38
C LEU A 214 0.14 -0.28 -4.37
N PRO A 215 0.14 0.21 -3.11
CA PRO A 215 -0.92 -0.17 -2.19
C PRO A 215 -2.31 0.26 -2.65
N ALA A 216 -2.45 1.40 -3.33
CA ALA A 216 -3.74 1.83 -3.87
C ALA A 216 -4.22 0.95 -5.03
N MET A 217 -3.31 0.54 -5.92
CA MET A 217 -3.63 -0.45 -6.96
C MET A 217 -4.10 -1.77 -6.34
N HIS A 218 -3.40 -2.26 -5.32
CA HIS A 218 -3.79 -3.47 -4.59
C HIS A 218 -5.19 -3.35 -3.96
N GLU A 219 -5.45 -2.25 -3.26
CA GLU A 219 -6.74 -2.00 -2.59
C GLU A 219 -7.90 -1.85 -3.59
N LEU A 220 -7.66 -1.28 -4.78
CA LEU A 220 -8.63 -1.33 -5.87
C LEU A 220 -8.90 -2.77 -6.30
N GLY A 221 -7.85 -3.57 -6.47
CA GLY A 221 -7.94 -5.01 -6.73
C GLY A 221 -8.85 -5.71 -5.72
N GLU A 222 -8.61 -5.53 -4.42
CA GLU A 222 -9.43 -6.11 -3.35
C GLU A 222 -10.87 -5.59 -3.37
N THR A 223 -11.08 -4.31 -3.66
CA THR A 223 -12.41 -3.69 -3.71
C THR A 223 -13.27 -4.31 -4.81
N TYR A 224 -12.70 -4.47 -6.01
CA TYR A 224 -13.39 -5.12 -7.12
C TYR A 224 -13.57 -6.62 -6.91
N GLU A 225 -12.59 -7.29 -6.33
CA GLU A 225 -12.71 -8.72 -6.00
C GLU A 225 -13.83 -8.98 -4.98
N ARG A 226 -14.01 -8.09 -4.01
CA ARG A 226 -15.07 -8.18 -3.00
C ARG A 226 -16.45 -7.85 -3.57
N GLY A 227 -16.52 -6.91 -4.52
CA GLY A 227 -17.77 -6.52 -5.20
C GLY A 227 -18.19 -7.48 -6.32
N ALA A 228 -17.26 -8.28 -6.84
CA ALA A 228 -17.53 -9.25 -7.89
C ALA A 228 -18.35 -10.46 -7.37
N PRO A 229 -19.46 -10.85 -8.04
CA PRO A 229 -20.09 -12.14 -7.77
C PRO A 229 -19.07 -13.28 -7.97
N ALA A 230 -19.18 -14.38 -7.21
CA ALA A 230 -18.21 -15.48 -7.26
C ALA A 230 -17.98 -16.02 -8.69
N SER A 231 -19.01 -15.98 -9.54
CA SER A 231 -18.94 -16.37 -10.96
C SER A 231 -18.10 -15.44 -11.84
N SER A 232 -17.80 -14.22 -11.43
CA SER A 232 -16.98 -13.24 -12.17
C SER A 232 -15.61 -12.99 -11.57
N LYS A 233 -15.24 -13.71 -10.48
CA LYS A 233 -13.89 -13.70 -9.91
C LYS A 233 -12.91 -14.54 -10.70
N LEU A 234 -13.44 -15.38 -11.57
CA LEU A 234 -12.68 -16.17 -12.52
C LEU A 234 -12.33 -15.25 -13.70
N PRO A 235 -11.16 -15.42 -14.34
CA PRO A 235 -10.90 -14.79 -15.63
C PRO A 235 -12.06 -15.19 -16.52
N ALA A 236 -12.87 -14.20 -16.93
CA ALA A 236 -14.01 -14.44 -17.80
C ALA A 236 -13.45 -15.05 -19.08
N GLU A 237 -13.56 -16.36 -19.13
CA GLU A 237 -13.28 -17.25 -20.24
C GLU A 237 -11.95 -16.97 -20.93
N ALA A 238 -10.89 -17.63 -20.45
CA ALA A 238 -10.31 -18.68 -21.27
C ALA A 238 -10.27 -18.42 -22.82
N ALA A 239 -9.73 -17.29 -23.24
CA ALA A 239 -9.43 -17.00 -24.63
C ALA A 239 -8.07 -16.32 -24.72
N GLU A 240 -7.28 -16.75 -25.70
CA GLU A 240 -5.90 -16.33 -25.93
C GLU A 240 -5.77 -14.83 -26.30
N ASP A 241 -6.91 -14.12 -26.39
CA ASP A 241 -7.06 -12.68 -26.59
C ASP A 241 -7.81 -12.03 -25.40
N ALA A 242 -7.31 -12.20 -24.17
CA ALA A 242 -7.86 -11.59 -22.95
C ALA A 242 -7.71 -10.04 -22.94
N ALA A 243 -8.43 -9.35 -23.82
CA ALA A 243 -8.62 -7.90 -23.77
C ALA A 243 -9.56 -7.49 -22.61
N ASP A 244 -10.29 -8.44 -22.03
CA ASP A 244 -11.31 -8.22 -20.99
C ASP A 244 -10.93 -8.85 -19.64
N TRP A 245 -9.77 -8.46 -19.10
CA TRP A 245 -9.45 -8.76 -17.69
C TRP A 245 -10.43 -8.02 -16.77
N GLY A 246 -11.08 -8.73 -15.85
CA GLY A 246 -11.88 -8.10 -14.79
C GLY A 246 -11.06 -7.06 -14.02
N GLU A 247 -11.70 -5.98 -13.56
CA GLU A 247 -11.00 -4.82 -12.96
C GLU A 247 -10.09 -5.23 -11.79
N ALA A 248 -10.49 -6.22 -10.98
CA ALA A 248 -9.66 -6.75 -9.90
C ALA A 248 -8.31 -7.29 -10.40
N MET A 249 -8.34 -8.16 -11.42
CA MET A 249 -7.12 -8.76 -12.00
C MET A 249 -6.24 -7.71 -12.66
N ARG A 250 -6.82 -6.70 -13.31
CA ARG A 250 -6.06 -5.61 -13.91
C ARG A 250 -5.24 -4.86 -12.87
N TRP A 251 -5.87 -4.44 -11.79
CA TRP A 251 -5.20 -3.70 -10.73
C TRP A 251 -4.17 -4.56 -9.97
N TYR A 252 -4.50 -5.83 -9.70
CA TYR A 252 -3.52 -6.74 -9.12
C TYR A 252 -2.34 -6.99 -10.05
N ARG A 253 -2.57 -7.21 -11.36
CA ARG A 253 -1.48 -7.43 -12.32
C ARG A 253 -0.56 -6.23 -12.43
N GLN A 254 -1.10 -5.01 -12.52
CA GLN A 254 -0.29 -3.79 -12.55
C GLN A 254 0.63 -3.67 -11.32
N ALA A 255 0.09 -3.93 -10.12
CA ALA A 255 0.89 -3.92 -8.91
C ALA A 255 1.87 -5.12 -8.81
N ALA A 256 1.48 -6.29 -9.29
CA ALA A 256 2.30 -7.50 -9.26
C ALA A 256 3.51 -7.41 -10.21
N GLU A 257 3.30 -6.90 -11.43
CA GLU A 257 4.34 -6.60 -12.42
C GLU A 257 5.35 -5.58 -11.89
N ALA A 258 4.89 -4.66 -11.06
CA ALA A 258 5.72 -3.69 -10.35
C ALA A 258 6.50 -4.26 -9.16
N GLY A 259 6.32 -5.55 -8.85
CA GLY A 259 7.00 -6.21 -7.75
C GLY A 259 6.29 -6.12 -6.39
N TYR A 260 5.01 -5.70 -6.33
CA TYR A 260 4.28 -5.59 -5.06
C TYR A 260 3.86 -6.97 -4.53
N PRO A 261 4.46 -7.48 -3.44
CA PRO A 261 4.25 -8.87 -3.02
C PRO A 261 2.80 -9.23 -2.69
N PRO A 262 1.99 -8.36 -2.03
CA PRO A 262 0.57 -8.67 -1.76
C PRO A 262 -0.24 -8.89 -3.05
N SER A 263 0.02 -8.10 -4.09
CA SER A 263 -0.67 -8.27 -5.38
C SER A 263 -0.17 -9.49 -6.14
N GLN A 264 1.13 -9.84 -6.04
CA GLN A 264 1.64 -11.09 -6.61
C GLN A 264 0.98 -12.31 -5.96
N LEU A 265 0.81 -12.29 -4.63
CA LEU A 265 0.13 -13.35 -3.89
C LEU A 265 -1.34 -13.48 -4.29
N ASN A 266 -2.08 -12.36 -4.28
CA ASN A 266 -3.52 -12.38 -4.59
C ASN A 266 -3.76 -12.73 -6.07
N LEU A 267 -2.93 -12.23 -6.99
CA LEU A 267 -3.01 -12.62 -8.39
C LEU A 267 -2.72 -14.12 -8.58
N GLY A 268 -1.68 -14.64 -7.91
CA GLY A 268 -1.37 -16.07 -7.93
C GLY A 268 -2.52 -16.93 -7.39
N LYS A 269 -3.16 -16.52 -6.29
CA LYS A 269 -4.34 -17.19 -5.73
C LYS A 269 -5.54 -17.17 -6.68
N LEU A 270 -5.82 -16.02 -7.32
CA LEU A 270 -6.90 -15.88 -8.28
C LEU A 270 -6.69 -16.79 -9.50
N LEU A 271 -5.46 -16.83 -10.03
CA LEU A 271 -5.12 -17.71 -11.16
C LEU A 271 -5.17 -19.19 -10.77
N LEU A 272 -4.75 -19.57 -9.55
CA LEU A 272 -4.93 -20.94 -9.06
C LEU A 272 -6.40 -21.32 -8.96
N ALA A 273 -7.23 -20.47 -8.36
CA ALA A 273 -8.67 -20.70 -8.30
C ALA A 273 -9.25 -20.87 -9.71
N ALA A 274 -8.81 -20.05 -10.67
CA ALA A 274 -9.20 -20.18 -12.08
C ALA A 274 -8.80 -21.53 -12.69
N THR A 275 -7.61 -22.04 -12.38
CA THR A 275 -7.16 -23.36 -12.86
C THR A 275 -8.02 -24.48 -12.32
N GLU A 276 -8.40 -24.43 -11.04
CA GLU A 276 -9.24 -25.45 -10.40
C GLU A 276 -10.64 -25.49 -11.02
N HIS A 277 -11.24 -24.32 -11.28
CA HIS A 277 -12.55 -24.23 -11.92
C HIS A 277 -12.49 -24.70 -13.38
N ALA A 278 -11.47 -24.29 -14.14
CA ALA A 278 -11.27 -24.74 -15.51
C ALA A 278 -11.00 -26.26 -15.60
N GLN A 279 -10.39 -26.88 -14.58
CA GLN A 279 -10.25 -28.33 -14.51
C GLN A 279 -11.57 -29.04 -14.21
N SER A 280 -12.45 -28.44 -13.41
CA SER A 280 -13.77 -28.99 -13.12
C SER A 280 -14.75 -28.86 -14.30
N ASP A 281 -14.60 -27.81 -15.11
CA ASP A 281 -15.41 -27.57 -16.29
C ASP A 281 -14.87 -28.39 -17.47
N CYS A 282 -15.55 -29.49 -17.84
CA CYS A 282 -15.16 -30.38 -18.94
C CYS A 282 -15.05 -29.72 -20.34
N SER A 283 -15.32 -28.40 -20.44
CA SER A 283 -15.24 -27.60 -21.66
C SER A 283 -13.92 -26.84 -21.83
N ALA A 284 -13.07 -26.73 -20.80
CA ALA A 284 -11.83 -25.96 -20.91
C ALA A 284 -10.75 -26.70 -21.69
N ALA A 285 -10.00 -25.97 -22.52
CA ALA A 285 -8.90 -26.55 -23.28
C ALA A 285 -7.71 -26.87 -22.35
N ALA A 286 -7.20 -28.10 -22.40
CA ALA A 286 -5.97 -28.51 -21.69
C ALA A 286 -4.80 -27.50 -21.75
N PRO A 287 -4.44 -26.88 -22.91
CA PRO A 287 -3.35 -25.91 -22.97
C PRO A 287 -3.56 -24.65 -22.12
N GLN A 288 -4.82 -24.25 -21.93
CA GLN A 288 -5.17 -23.05 -21.19
C GLN A 288 -5.11 -23.22 -19.68
N VAL A 289 -5.54 -24.39 -19.19
CA VAL A 289 -5.34 -24.77 -17.79
C VAL A 289 -3.85 -24.76 -17.45
N VAL A 290 -3.01 -25.30 -18.33
CA VAL A 290 -1.54 -25.30 -18.18
C VAL A 290 -0.98 -23.86 -18.18
N HIS A 291 -1.48 -22.99 -19.05
CA HIS A 291 -1.06 -21.59 -19.10
C HIS A 291 -1.37 -20.84 -17.80
N LEU A 292 -2.61 -20.89 -17.33
CA LEU A 292 -3.05 -20.24 -16.09
C LEU A 292 -2.26 -20.75 -14.88
N PHE A 293 -2.00 -22.05 -14.82
CA PHE A 293 -1.21 -22.65 -13.74
C PHE A 293 0.26 -22.23 -13.77
N THR A 294 0.84 -22.13 -14.97
CA THR A 294 2.21 -21.63 -15.14
C THR A 294 2.33 -20.16 -14.75
N GLU A 295 1.33 -19.33 -15.09
CA GLU A 295 1.30 -17.93 -14.67
C GLU A 295 1.13 -17.81 -13.15
N ALA A 296 0.20 -18.59 -12.56
CA ALA A 296 -0.04 -18.59 -11.12
C ALA A 296 1.22 -18.95 -10.32
N THR A 297 1.89 -20.04 -10.71
CA THR A 297 3.13 -20.49 -10.07
C THR A 297 4.24 -19.45 -10.19
N ARG A 298 4.38 -18.81 -11.37
CA ARG A 298 5.35 -17.72 -11.55
C ARG A 298 5.14 -16.58 -10.55
N TRP A 299 3.89 -16.12 -10.38
CA TRP A 299 3.58 -15.04 -9.44
C TRP A 299 3.80 -15.46 -7.98
N LEU A 300 3.43 -16.69 -7.62
CA LEU A 300 3.65 -17.22 -6.27
C LEU A 300 5.13 -17.41 -5.95
N HIS A 301 5.95 -17.88 -6.89
CA HIS A 301 7.41 -17.96 -6.73
C HIS A 301 8.03 -16.56 -6.58
N ALA A 302 7.59 -15.58 -7.38
CA ALA A 302 8.05 -14.20 -7.25
C ALA A 302 7.74 -13.63 -5.86
N CYS A 303 6.52 -13.86 -5.36
CA CYS A 303 6.12 -13.45 -4.02
C CYS A 303 6.92 -14.21 -2.94
N ALA A 304 7.10 -15.52 -3.08
CA ALA A 304 7.86 -16.34 -2.15
C ALA A 304 9.33 -15.90 -2.04
N ALA A 305 9.94 -15.43 -3.13
CA ALA A 305 11.30 -14.89 -3.15
C ALA A 305 11.46 -13.63 -2.28
N THR A 306 10.36 -12.92 -1.99
CA THR A 306 10.35 -11.75 -1.09
C THR A 306 10.23 -12.13 0.40
N GLY A 307 10.03 -13.42 0.70
CA GLY A 307 9.93 -13.96 2.06
C GLY A 307 8.52 -13.97 2.64
N VAL A 308 7.47 -13.76 1.82
CA VAL A 308 6.07 -13.90 2.28
C VAL A 308 5.78 -15.38 2.54
N GLU A 309 5.63 -15.75 3.82
CA GLU A 309 5.47 -17.14 4.25
C GLU A 309 4.28 -17.85 3.60
N GLU A 310 3.18 -17.13 3.40
CA GLU A 310 1.99 -17.70 2.77
C GLU A 310 2.28 -18.15 1.33
N ALA A 311 3.01 -17.33 0.56
CA ALA A 311 3.45 -17.68 -0.79
C ALA A 311 4.38 -18.90 -0.77
N VAL A 312 5.34 -18.95 0.17
CA VAL A 312 6.25 -20.10 0.35
C VAL A 312 5.46 -21.38 0.65
N ARG A 313 4.46 -21.32 1.52
CA ARG A 313 3.58 -22.45 1.85
C ARG A 313 2.77 -22.93 0.64
N LEU A 314 2.25 -22.01 -0.17
CA LEU A 314 1.51 -22.35 -1.39
C LEU A 314 2.40 -22.99 -2.44
N VAL A 315 3.58 -22.43 -2.70
CA VAL A 315 4.56 -23.00 -3.63
C VAL A 315 4.92 -24.44 -3.24
N LYS A 316 5.24 -24.67 -1.96
CA LYS A 316 5.56 -26.00 -1.47
C LYS A 316 4.42 -27.00 -1.69
N ARG A 317 3.18 -26.60 -1.45
CA ARG A 317 1.99 -27.44 -1.68
C ARG A 317 1.87 -27.82 -3.16
N ILE A 318 2.12 -26.89 -4.07
CA ILE A 318 2.04 -27.12 -5.51
C ILE A 318 3.11 -28.13 -5.96
N GLU A 319 4.35 -27.99 -5.48
CA GLU A 319 5.45 -28.91 -5.76
C GLU A 319 5.15 -30.34 -5.25
N GLU A 320 4.57 -30.46 -4.06
CA GLU A 320 4.15 -31.75 -3.48
C GLU A 320 3.02 -32.43 -4.26
N GLN A 321 2.12 -31.65 -4.86
CA GLN A 321 1.02 -32.17 -5.69
C GLN A 321 1.50 -32.60 -7.09
N GLY A 322 2.47 -31.90 -7.68
CA GLY A 322 3.06 -32.26 -8.97
C GLY A 322 4.01 -33.46 -8.93
N ALA A 323 4.47 -33.88 -7.75
CA ALA A 323 5.35 -35.03 -7.56
C ALA A 323 4.61 -36.37 -7.36
N ARG A 324 3.27 -36.37 -7.33
CA ARG A 324 2.41 -37.55 -7.15
C ARG A 324 1.74 -37.95 -8.46
#